data_AF-A0A6C1S023-F1
#
_entry.id   AF-A0A6C1S023-F1
#
_cell.length_a   1.000
_cell.length_b   1.000
_cell.length_c   1.000
_cell.angle_alpha   90.00
_cell.angle_beta   90.00
_cell.angle_gamma   90.00
#
_symmetry.space_group_name_H-M   'P 1'
#
loop_
_entity.id
_entity.type
_entity.pdbx_description
1 polymer ?
#
loop_
_entity_poly.entity_id
_entity_poly.type
_entity_poly.pdbx_seq_one_letter_code
_entity_poly.pdbx_strand_id
1 'polypeptide(L)'
;MIRQGRTGIAHASRMLRESRIPVPRKLHRRVVSLFFRKFVKVYAGLPGYLTDTQCGLKLYRGDIAKELYDECRTDGFLFDVAIILRAIAKGYAIKEFPVEWRPDPDTRLRMPPLLLKIIPDLNRIKREVSR
;
A
#
# COMPACT_ATOMS: atom_id res chain seq x y z
N MET A 1 -12.64 -3.64 -14.06
CA MET A 1 -11.24 -3.18 -14.24
C MET A 1 -10.30 -4.32 -14.66
N ILE A 2 -9.94 -5.26 -13.78
CA ILE A 2 -9.02 -6.36 -14.13
C ILE A 2 -9.67 -7.35 -15.12
N ARG A 3 -10.86 -7.87 -14.81
CA ARG A 3 -11.64 -8.73 -15.73
C ARG A 3 -12.00 -8.08 -17.07
N GLN A 4 -11.97 -6.75 -17.14
CA GLN A 4 -12.27 -5.98 -18.36
C GLN A 4 -10.99 -5.63 -19.15
N GLY A 5 -9.83 -6.16 -18.76
CA GLY A 5 -8.55 -5.90 -19.43
C GLY A 5 -7.99 -4.48 -19.28
N ARG A 6 -8.62 -3.61 -18.48
CA ARG A 6 -8.24 -2.19 -18.37
C ARG A 6 -6.99 -1.95 -17.52
N THR A 7 -6.65 -2.88 -16.62
CA THR A 7 -5.43 -2.85 -15.80
C THR A 7 -5.12 -4.24 -15.29
N GLY A 8 -3.84 -4.53 -15.06
CA GLY A 8 -3.38 -5.74 -14.38
C GLY A 8 -3.35 -5.63 -12.85
N ILE A 9 -3.35 -4.40 -12.31
CA ILE A 9 -3.26 -4.13 -10.87
C ILE A 9 -4.29 -3.07 -10.47
N ALA A 10 -5.06 -3.34 -9.41
CA ALA A 10 -6.04 -2.41 -8.87
C ALA A 10 -5.99 -2.38 -7.34
N HIS A 11 -5.80 -1.21 -6.73
CA HIS A 11 -5.77 -1.04 -5.27
C HIS A 11 -7.02 -0.32 -4.80
N ALA A 12 -7.63 -0.80 -3.72
CA ALA A 12 -8.68 -0.04 -3.07
C ALA A 12 -8.09 1.24 -2.47
N SER A 13 -8.81 2.35 -2.55
CA SER A 13 -8.40 3.58 -1.87
C SER A 13 -9.53 4.12 -1.00
N ARG A 14 -9.22 4.39 0.28
CA ARG A 14 -10.11 5.08 1.22
C ARG A 14 -10.12 6.60 1.00
N MET A 15 -9.28 7.10 0.10
CA MET A 15 -9.03 8.53 -0.12
C MET A 15 -9.68 9.08 -1.40
N LEU A 16 -10.27 8.22 -2.23
CA LEU A 16 -11.06 8.64 -3.39
C LEU A 16 -12.37 9.29 -2.93
N ARG A 17 -12.87 10.23 -3.72
CA ARG A 17 -14.08 11.02 -3.41
C ARG A 17 -15.31 10.14 -3.23
N GLU A 18 -15.38 9.06 -3.99
CA GLU A 18 -16.48 8.10 -4.01
C GLU A 18 -16.39 7.07 -2.87
N SER A 19 -15.26 7.01 -2.16
CA SER A 19 -15.07 6.08 -1.04
C SER A 19 -15.88 6.50 0.18
N ARG A 20 -16.42 5.50 0.89
CA ARG A 20 -17.29 5.70 2.04
C ARG A 20 -16.65 5.14 3.30
N ILE A 21 -16.56 5.96 4.34
CA ILE A 21 -16.07 5.57 5.66
C ILE A 21 -17.19 5.86 6.65
N PRO A 22 -18.18 4.95 6.80
CA PRO A 22 -19.39 5.23 7.58
C PRO A 22 -19.09 5.43 9.07
N VAL A 23 -18.00 4.85 9.58
CA VAL A 23 -17.59 4.99 10.97
C VAL A 23 -16.21 5.66 11.04
N PRO A 24 -16.09 6.85 11.64
CA PRO A 24 -14.81 7.52 11.76
C PRO A 24 -13.89 6.78 12.74
N ARG A 25 -12.63 6.58 12.33
CA ARG A 25 -11.58 6.10 13.23
C ARG A 25 -11.31 7.11 14.35
N LYS A 26 -10.86 6.62 15.52
CA LYS A 26 -10.34 7.46 16.61
C LYS A 26 -9.34 8.50 16.06
N LEU A 27 -9.44 9.75 16.52
CA LEU A 27 -8.69 10.88 15.96
C LEU A 27 -7.18 10.64 15.91
N HIS A 28 -6.60 10.14 17.01
CA HIS A 28 -5.17 9.81 17.09
C HIS A 28 -4.75 8.80 16.00
N ARG A 29 -5.57 7.77 15.73
CA ARG A 29 -5.26 6.78 14.68
C ARG A 29 -5.32 7.42 13.29
N ARG A 30 -6.23 8.36 13.05
CA ARG A 30 -6.33 9.10 11.78
C ARG A 30 -5.07 9.93 11.53
N VAL A 31 -4.64 10.68 12.55
CA VAL A 31 -3.45 11.54 12.49
C VAL A 31 -2.20 10.70 12.25
N VAL A 32 -1.98 9.65 13.05
CA VAL A 32 -0.82 8.75 12.89
C VAL A 32 -0.82 8.09 11.50
N SER A 33 -1.96 7.60 11.03
CA SER A 33 -2.07 7.00 9.69
C SER A 33 -1.75 8.00 8.58
N LEU A 34 -2.20 9.25 8.73
CA LEU A 34 -1.96 10.31 7.75
C LEU A 34 -0.46 10.64 7.64
N PHE A 35 0.20 10.85 8.78
CA PHE A 35 1.63 11.14 8.82
C PHE A 35 2.44 9.96 8.29
N PHE A 36 2.15 8.74 8.75
CA PHE A 36 2.84 7.55 8.30
C PHE A 36 2.69 7.34 6.78
N ARG A 37 1.48 7.50 6.25
CA ARG A 37 1.25 7.41 4.79
C ARG A 37 2.08 8.43 4.04
N LYS A 38 2.05 9.69 4.46
CA LYS A 38 2.78 10.77 3.80
C LYS A 38 4.29 10.50 3.85
N PHE A 39 4.79 10.08 5.01
CA PHE A 39 6.19 9.73 5.20
C PHE A 39 6.63 8.62 4.25
N VAL A 40 5.93 7.48 4.25
CA VAL A 40 6.25 6.34 3.36
C VAL A 40 6.20 6.78 1.90
N LYS A 41 5.15 7.51 1.50
CA LYS A 41 4.98 7.98 0.12
C LYS A 41 6.17 8.81 -0.36
N VAL A 42 6.59 9.78 0.46
CA VAL A 42 7.72 10.66 0.13
C VAL A 42 9.05 9.90 0.16
N TYR A 43 9.32 9.13 1.21
CA TYR A 43 10.60 8.45 1.40
C TYR A 43 10.86 7.35 0.36
N ALA A 44 9.81 6.59 0.04
CA ALA A 44 9.86 5.53 -0.96
C ALA A 44 9.82 6.05 -2.41
N GLY A 45 9.49 7.34 -2.63
CA GLY A 45 9.35 7.91 -3.97
C GLY A 45 8.09 7.39 -4.70
N LEU A 46 7.00 7.15 -3.97
CA LEU A 46 5.78 6.61 -4.55
C LEU A 46 5.04 7.68 -5.39
N PRO A 47 4.40 7.28 -6.51
CA PRO A 47 3.75 8.22 -7.41
C PRO A 47 2.67 9.06 -6.75
N GLY A 48 2.57 10.33 -7.17
CA GLY A 48 1.56 11.28 -6.70
C GLY A 48 0.12 10.76 -6.87
N TYR A 49 -0.14 10.02 -7.96
CA TYR A 49 -1.48 9.50 -8.29
C TYR A 49 -1.97 8.37 -7.38
N LEU A 50 -1.09 7.70 -6.62
CA LEU A 50 -1.49 6.71 -5.62
C LEU A 50 -1.82 7.43 -4.31
N THR A 51 -3.10 7.45 -3.95
CA THR A 51 -3.61 8.19 -2.80
C THR A 51 -3.61 7.38 -1.51
N ASP A 52 -3.68 6.05 -1.58
CA ASP A 52 -3.83 5.18 -0.41
C ASP A 52 -3.03 3.87 -0.53
N THR A 53 -1.70 3.99 -0.47
CA THR A 53 -0.79 2.85 -0.66
C THR A 53 -0.86 1.81 0.45
N GLN A 54 -1.36 2.18 1.64
CA GLN A 54 -1.53 1.31 2.82
C GLN A 54 -2.95 0.75 2.96
N CYS A 55 -3.79 0.82 1.93
CA CYS A 55 -5.04 0.08 1.95
C CYS A 55 -4.74 -1.41 1.77
N GLY A 56 -5.29 -2.26 2.64
CA GLY A 56 -5.01 -3.70 2.61
C GLY A 56 -5.69 -4.45 1.47
N LEU A 57 -6.73 -3.87 0.85
CA LEU A 57 -7.45 -4.50 -0.24
C LEU A 57 -6.76 -4.17 -1.58
N LYS A 58 -6.08 -5.18 -2.15
CA LYS A 58 -5.35 -5.07 -3.41
C LYS A 58 -5.72 -6.24 -4.32
N LEU A 59 -5.96 -5.95 -5.59
CA LEU A 59 -6.35 -6.90 -6.61
C LEU A 59 -5.28 -6.94 -7.69
N TYR A 60 -4.94 -8.14 -8.13
CA TYR A 60 -3.92 -8.39 -9.14
C TYR A 60 -4.43 -9.43 -10.13
N ARG A 61 -4.00 -9.32 -11.39
CA ARG A 61 -4.07 -10.44 -12.33
C ARG A 61 -3.12 -11.54 -11.83
N GLY A 62 -3.52 -12.80 -11.93
CA GLY A 62 -2.83 -13.91 -11.24
C GLY A 62 -1.36 -14.10 -11.66
N ASP A 63 -1.07 -13.94 -12.94
CA ASP A 63 0.29 -13.94 -13.52
C ASP A 63 1.14 -12.79 -12.96
N ILE A 64 0.62 -11.56 -12.94
CA ILE A 64 1.31 -10.39 -12.38
C ILE A 64 1.52 -10.56 -10.88
N ALA A 65 0.52 -11.08 -10.17
CA ALA A 65 0.64 -11.35 -8.74
C ALA A 65 1.80 -12.33 -8.50
N LYS A 66 1.83 -13.44 -9.23
CA LYS A 66 2.88 -14.43 -9.11
C LYS A 66 4.26 -13.82 -9.36
N GLU A 67 4.42 -13.11 -10.48
CA GLU A 67 5.68 -12.43 -10.81
C GLU A 67 6.13 -11.46 -9.71
N LEU A 68 5.23 -10.60 -9.23
CA LEU A 68 5.58 -9.58 -8.25
C LEU A 68 5.85 -10.17 -6.86
N TYR A 69 5.10 -11.17 -6.44
CA TYR A 69 5.18 -11.71 -5.09
C TYR A 69 6.26 -12.80 -4.95
N ASP A 70 6.57 -13.57 -5.99
CA ASP A 70 7.65 -14.57 -5.98
C ASP A 70 9.03 -13.93 -5.72
N GLU A 71 9.21 -12.69 -6.15
CA GLU A 71 10.43 -11.92 -5.92
C GLU A 71 10.44 -11.20 -4.54
N CYS A 72 9.37 -11.26 -3.75
CA CYS A 72 9.24 -10.50 -2.52
C CYS A 72 10.05 -11.10 -1.37
N ARG A 73 11.10 -10.38 -0.93
CA ARG A 73 11.95 -10.77 0.19
C ARG A 73 11.69 -9.96 1.46
N THR A 74 10.80 -8.98 1.36
CA THR A 74 10.40 -8.11 2.46
C THR A 74 9.28 -8.77 3.25
N ASP A 75 9.53 -8.99 4.53
CA ASP A 75 8.56 -9.47 5.49
C ASP A 75 7.96 -8.30 6.32
N GLY A 76 6.91 -8.60 7.08
CA GLY A 76 6.31 -7.63 7.98
C GLY A 76 5.47 -6.57 7.26
N PHE A 77 5.35 -5.39 7.89
CA PHE A 77 4.32 -4.41 7.55
C PHE A 77 4.50 -3.69 6.20
N LEU A 78 5.74 -3.62 5.70
CA LEU A 78 6.09 -2.84 4.50
C LEU A 78 6.19 -3.68 3.22
N PHE A 79 5.85 -4.97 3.28
CA PHE A 79 5.85 -5.85 2.10
C PHE A 79 5.00 -5.24 0.97
N ASP A 80 3.91 -4.57 1.31
CA ASP A 80 2.96 -4.02 0.38
C ASP A 80 3.54 -2.82 -0.40
N VAL A 81 4.40 -2.02 0.24
CA VAL A 81 5.20 -0.95 -0.38
C VAL A 81 6.24 -1.55 -1.31
N ALA A 82 6.88 -2.66 -0.93
CA ALA A 82 7.84 -3.35 -1.79
C ALA A 82 7.19 -3.83 -3.09
N ILE A 83 6.01 -4.43 -3.01
CA ILE A 83 5.23 -4.86 -4.18
C ILE A 83 4.83 -3.67 -5.06
N ILE A 84 4.40 -2.55 -4.46
CA ILE A 84 4.06 -1.34 -5.23
C ILE A 84 5.28 -0.82 -6.00
N LEU A 85 6.42 -0.66 -5.33
CA LEU A 85 7.64 -0.17 -5.96
C LEU A 85 8.13 -1.09 -7.07
N ARG A 86 8.08 -2.41 -6.84
CA ARG A 86 8.43 -3.40 -7.87
C ARG A 86 7.50 -3.34 -9.07
N ALA A 87 6.20 -3.23 -8.84
CA ALA A 87 5.22 -3.10 -9.92
C ALA A 87 5.53 -1.87 -10.80
N ILE A 88 5.83 -0.74 -10.17
CA ILE A 88 6.20 0.50 -10.88
C ILE A 88 7.52 0.32 -11.64
N ALA A 89 8.54 -0.29 -11.01
CA ALA A 89 9.84 -0.53 -11.65
C ALA A 89 9.74 -1.43 -12.88
N LYS A 90 8.83 -2.42 -12.84
CA LYS A 90 8.52 -3.31 -13.97
C LYS A 90 7.54 -2.68 -14.99
N GLY A 91 7.16 -1.42 -14.82
CA GLY A 91 6.31 -0.68 -15.76
C GLY A 91 4.81 -0.97 -15.65
N TYR A 92 4.36 -1.67 -14.60
CA TYR A 92 2.93 -1.92 -14.39
C TYR A 92 2.19 -0.67 -13.93
N ALA A 93 1.05 -0.41 -14.57
CA ALA A 93 0.13 0.62 -14.11
C ALA A 93 -0.72 0.10 -12.94
N ILE A 94 -0.72 0.85 -11.84
CA ILE A 94 -1.60 0.62 -10.70
C ILE A 94 -2.75 1.60 -10.78
N LYS A 95 -3.99 1.11 -10.72
CA LYS A 95 -5.19 1.95 -10.66
C LYS A 95 -5.82 1.86 -9.29
N GLU A 96 -6.32 2.96 -8.77
CA GLU A 96 -7.12 2.95 -7.55
C GLU A 96 -8.62 2.84 -7.86
N PHE A 97 -9.37 2.21 -6.97
CA PHE A 97 -10.83 2.15 -7.03
C PHE A 97 -11.45 2.45 -5.65
N PRO A 98 -12.66 3.06 -5.63
CA PRO A 98 -13.27 3.45 -4.37
C PRO A 98 -13.82 2.26 -3.61
N VAL A 99 -13.91 2.39 -2.29
CA VAL A 99 -14.42 1.35 -1.40
C VAL A 99 -15.30 1.90 -0.27
N GLU A 100 -16.23 1.07 0.20
CA GLU A 100 -16.80 1.23 1.53
C GLU A 100 -15.89 0.52 2.54
N TRP A 101 -15.33 1.28 3.49
CA TRP A 101 -14.37 0.75 4.45
C TRP A 101 -14.83 1.01 5.88
N ARG A 102 -14.88 -0.06 6.69
CA ARG A 102 -15.24 0.00 8.11
C ARG A 102 -14.01 -0.32 8.98
N PRO A 103 -13.69 0.50 9.99
CA PRO A 103 -12.60 0.19 10.90
C PRO A 103 -12.96 -0.99 11.79
N ASP A 104 -12.06 -1.96 11.85
CA ASP A 104 -12.08 -2.96 12.91
C ASP A 104 -11.62 -2.31 14.23
N PRO A 105 -12.43 -2.37 15.31
CA PRO A 105 -12.03 -1.86 16.62
C PRO A 105 -10.84 -2.64 17.21
N ASP A 106 -10.68 -3.93 16.88
CA ASP A 106 -9.55 -4.74 17.31
C ASP A 106 -8.31 -4.42 16.44
N THR A 107 -7.21 -4.01 17.08
CA THR A 107 -5.93 -3.81 16.39
C THR A 107 -4.86 -4.66 17.04
N ARG A 108 -4.26 -5.53 16.25
CA ARG A 108 -3.09 -6.32 16.65
C ARG A 108 -1.77 -5.60 16.33
N LEU A 109 -1.84 -4.45 15.64
CA LEU A 109 -0.68 -3.67 15.25
C LEU A 109 -0.12 -2.88 16.45
N ARG A 110 1.09 -3.21 16.89
CA ARG A 110 1.84 -2.48 17.92
C ARG A 110 2.80 -1.50 17.26
N MET A 111 2.52 -0.21 17.38
CA MET A 111 3.27 0.85 16.69
C MET A 111 4.73 1.04 17.15
N PRO A 112 5.09 0.99 18.46
CA PRO A 112 6.44 1.38 18.88
C PRO A 112 7.58 0.50 18.30
N PRO A 113 7.50 -0.85 18.30
CA PRO A 113 8.53 -1.69 17.69
C PRO A 113 8.58 -1.56 16.16
N LEU A 114 7.44 -1.27 15.55
CA LEU A 114 7.32 -1.10 14.11
C LEU A 114 8.04 0.16 13.64
N LEU A 115 7.92 1.28 14.37
CA LEU A 115 8.48 2.56 13.96
C LEU A 115 10.01 2.52 13.78
N LEU A 116 10.71 1.78 14.63
CA LEU A 116 12.17 1.62 14.59
C LEU A 116 12.66 0.86 13.35
N LYS A 117 11.81 0.00 12.77
CA LYS A 117 12.18 -0.84 11.62
C LYS A 117 11.84 -0.20 10.28
N ILE A 118 10.96 0.81 10.23
CA ILE A 118 10.48 1.40 8.97
C ILE A 118 11.63 1.88 8.08
N ILE A 119 12.56 2.68 8.59
CA ILE A 119 13.61 3.29 7.75
C ILE A 119 14.57 2.21 7.21
N PRO A 120 15.14 1.32 8.05
CA PRO A 120 15.94 0.20 7.56
C PRO A 120 15.22 -0.66 6.51
N ASP A 121 13.94 -0.98 6.75
CA ASP A 121 13.13 -1.79 5.84
C ASP A 121 12.89 -1.06 4.51
N LEU A 122 12.54 0.23 4.53
CA LEU A 122 12.39 1.03 3.31
C LEU A 122 13.70 1.11 2.50
N ASN A 123 14.85 1.25 3.16
CA ASN A 123 16.15 1.26 2.48
C ASN A 123 16.51 -0.11 1.90
N ARG A 124 16.15 -1.20 2.58
CA ARG A 124 16.28 -2.54 2.05
C ARG A 124 15.39 -2.74 0.82
N ILE A 125 14.11 -2.36 0.90
CA ILE A 125 13.15 -2.44 -0.20
C ILE A 125 13.67 -1.68 -1.43
N LYS A 126 14.13 -0.44 -1.27
CA LYS A 126 14.66 0.36 -2.38
C LYS A 126 15.85 -0.34 -3.06
N ARG A 127 16.76 -0.94 -2.29
CA ARG A 127 17.88 -1.73 -2.85
C ARG A 127 17.43 -3.02 -3.54
N GLU A 128 16.38 -3.67 -3.05
CA GLU A 128 15.83 -4.89 -3.66
C GLU A 128 15.12 -4.60 -4.98
N VAL A 129 14.45 -3.45 -5.11
CA VAL A 129 13.73 -3.05 -6.32
C VAL A 129 14.65 -2.44 -7.39
N SER A 130 15.79 -1.86 -7.01
CA SER A 130 16.77 -1.28 -7.95
C SER A 130 17.76 -2.30 -8.55
N ARG A 131 17.65 -3.58 -8.18
CA ARG A 131 18.45 -4.67 -8.76
C ARG A 131 17.70 -5.32 -9.91
#